data_AF-A0A7K4I768-F1
#
_entry.id   AF-A0A7K4I768-F1
#
_cell.length_a   1.000
_cell.length_b   1.000
_cell.length_c   1.000
_cell.angle_alpha   90.00
_cell.angle_beta   90.00
_cell.angle_gamma   90.00
#
_symmetry.space_group_name_H-M   'P 1'
#
loop_
_entity.id
_entity.type
_entity.pdbx_description
1 polymer ?
#
loop_
_entity_poly.entity_id
_entity_poly.type
_entity_poly.pdbx_seq_one_letter_code
_entity_poly.pdbx_strand_id
1 'polypeptide(L)'
;MPFKRKSRGRSKGSKGMSGPVQCAMCGQVVPRDKAKKVTTRRSLVDPQLAKELRQKGTYLASWVDTKYYCVSCAVHRGIVKVRARDERRMRPRRRF
;
A
#
# COMPACT_ATOMS: atom_id res chain seq x y z
N MET A 1 26.31 17.32 1.25
CA MET A 1 25.42 16.46 2.06
C MET A 1 25.03 15.20 1.29
N PRO A 2 25.24 13.98 1.83
CA PRO A 2 24.88 12.75 1.14
C PRO A 2 23.36 12.54 1.13
N PHE A 3 22.77 12.27 -0.04
CA PHE A 3 21.34 11.93 -0.16
C PHE A 3 21.13 10.41 -0.16
N LYS A 4 20.31 9.91 0.77
CA LYS A 4 19.96 8.48 0.83
C LYS A 4 19.16 7.99 -0.40
N ARG A 5 18.33 8.86 -1.00
CA ARG A 5 17.49 8.55 -2.18
C ARG A 5 17.39 9.76 -3.11
N LYS A 6 17.51 9.57 -4.43
CA LYS A 6 17.32 10.63 -5.45
C LYS A 6 15.97 11.33 -5.33
N SER A 7 14.90 10.58 -5.03
CA SER A 7 13.54 11.11 -4.89
C SER A 7 13.20 11.68 -3.50
N ARG A 8 14.17 11.69 -2.56
CA ARG A 8 13.94 12.03 -1.14
C ARG A 8 12.80 11.24 -0.47
N GLY A 9 12.41 10.11 -1.08
CA GLY A 9 11.33 9.24 -0.58
C GLY A 9 9.92 9.64 -0.98
N ARG A 10 9.72 10.52 -1.97
CA ARG A 10 8.40 10.95 -2.48
C ARG A 10 8.26 10.67 -3.98
N SER A 11 7.02 10.52 -4.46
CA SER A 11 6.68 10.37 -5.89
C SER A 11 6.20 11.67 -6.56
N LYS A 12 6.53 12.83 -5.99
CA LYS A 12 5.98 14.15 -6.36
C LYS A 12 6.31 14.61 -7.79
N GLY A 13 7.43 14.16 -8.35
CA GLY A 13 7.89 14.63 -9.67
C GLY A 13 8.13 16.15 -9.67
N SER A 14 7.70 16.83 -10.73
CA SER A 14 7.76 18.28 -10.89
C SER A 14 6.67 19.07 -10.14
N LYS A 15 5.74 18.39 -9.44
CA LYS A 15 4.61 19.05 -8.80
C LYS A 15 5.02 19.90 -7.59
N GLY A 16 4.34 21.04 -7.40
CA GLY A 16 4.57 21.97 -6.29
C GLY A 16 4.00 21.50 -4.95
N MET A 17 2.77 20.97 -4.89
CA MET A 17 2.18 20.40 -3.67
C MET A 17 1.36 19.15 -4.01
N SER A 18 1.25 18.25 -3.05
CA SER A 18 0.43 17.04 -3.15
C SER A 18 -0.61 17.03 -2.05
N GLY A 19 -1.84 16.61 -2.36
CA GLY A 19 -2.91 16.52 -1.38
C GLY A 19 -2.53 15.65 -0.15
N PRO A 20 -2.98 16.03 1.05
CA PRO A 20 -2.82 15.21 2.25
C PRO A 20 -3.75 14.00 2.23
N VAL A 21 -3.35 12.92 2.92
CA VAL A 21 -4.15 11.72 3.15
C VAL A 21 -3.93 11.25 4.59
N GLN A 22 -4.99 10.78 5.25
CA GLN A 22 -4.90 10.23 6.60
C GLN A 22 -4.39 8.78 6.59
N CYS A 23 -3.52 8.46 7.54
CA CYS A 23 -3.08 7.09 7.78
C CYS A 23 -4.23 6.26 8.38
N ALA A 24 -4.53 5.10 7.80
CA ALA A 24 -5.62 4.24 8.25
C ALA A 24 -5.45 3.66 9.67
N MET A 25 -4.27 3.78 10.28
CA MET A 25 -3.98 3.21 11.60
C MET A 25 -3.75 4.24 12.68
N CYS A 26 -2.83 5.19 12.44
CA CYS A 26 -2.49 6.21 13.43
C CYS A 26 -3.24 7.52 13.23
N GLY A 27 -4.08 7.65 12.19
CA GLY A 27 -4.79 8.89 11.86
C GLY A 27 -3.92 10.04 11.36
N GLN A 28 -2.59 9.92 11.44
CA GLN A 28 -1.67 10.98 11.05
C GLN A 28 -1.88 11.40 9.59
N VAL A 29 -1.90 12.71 9.36
CA VAL A 29 -1.96 13.32 8.04
C VAL A 29 -0.59 13.22 7.35
N VAL A 30 -0.54 12.56 6.19
CA VAL A 30 0.68 12.33 5.41
C VAL A 30 0.45 12.79 3.97
N PRO A 31 1.44 13.41 3.31
CA PRO A 31 1.33 13.72 1.88
C PRO A 31 1.09 12.46 1.06
N ARG A 32 0.16 12.51 0.10
CA ARG A 32 -0.20 11.36 -0.76
C ARG A 32 1.01 10.73 -1.45
N ASP A 33 1.98 11.54 -1.86
CA ASP A 33 3.21 11.09 -2.53
C ASP A 33 4.20 10.34 -1.63
N LYS A 34 4.03 10.46 -0.30
CA LYS A 34 4.87 9.78 0.69
C LYS A 34 4.16 8.56 1.28
N ALA A 35 2.84 8.56 1.28
CA ALA A 35 2.03 7.47 1.84
C ALA A 35 2.22 6.15 1.08
N LYS A 36 2.09 5.03 1.81
CA LYS A 36 2.07 3.70 1.22
C LYS A 36 0.64 3.27 0.95
N LYS A 37 0.29 3.25 -0.34
CA LYS A 37 -1.00 2.74 -0.83
C LYS A 37 -0.96 1.21 -0.85
N VAL A 38 -1.90 0.58 -0.17
CA VAL A 38 -2.14 -0.86 -0.23
C VAL A 38 -3.58 -1.07 -0.68
N THR A 39 -3.73 -1.70 -1.83
CA THR A 39 -5.04 -2.02 -2.40
C THR A 39 -5.24 -3.52 -2.30
N THR A 40 -6.28 -3.95 -1.61
CA THR A 40 -6.61 -5.36 -1.39
C THR A 40 -8.05 -5.61 -1.81
N ARG A 41 -8.29 -6.69 -2.55
CA ARG A 41 -9.65 -7.15 -2.84
C ARG A 41 -10.15 -7.94 -1.65
N ARG A 42 -11.26 -7.52 -1.05
CA ARG A 42 -11.90 -8.22 0.07
C ARG A 42 -13.23 -8.81 -0.38
N SER A 43 -13.46 -10.06 0.01
CA SER A 43 -14.78 -10.70 -0.04
C SER A 43 -15.48 -10.54 1.30
N LEU A 44 -16.82 -10.61 1.30
CA LEU A 44 -17.62 -10.63 2.52
C LEU A 44 -17.35 -11.87 3.37
N VAL A 45 -17.09 -12.98 2.68
CA VAL A 45 -16.90 -14.31 3.25
C VAL A 45 -15.42 -14.69 3.17
N ASP A 46 -14.98 -15.56 4.08
CA ASP A 46 -13.64 -16.15 4.05
C ASP A 46 -13.31 -16.75 2.65
N PRO A 47 -12.07 -16.63 2.14
CA PRO A 47 -11.74 -17.05 0.79
C PRO A 47 -12.00 -18.54 0.52
N GLN A 48 -11.92 -19.41 1.53
CA GLN A 48 -12.17 -20.84 1.34
C GLN A 48 -13.66 -21.11 1.12
N LEU A 49 -14.51 -20.62 2.01
CA LEU A 49 -15.95 -20.74 1.87
C LEU A 49 -16.48 -19.99 0.63
N ALA A 50 -15.86 -18.85 0.29
CA ALA A 50 -16.20 -18.12 -0.93
C ALA A 50 -15.92 -18.94 -2.22
N LYS A 51 -14.97 -19.89 -2.20
CA LYS A 51 -14.74 -20.80 -3.33
C LYS A 51 -15.84 -21.86 -3.41
N GLU A 52 -16.19 -22.49 -2.29
CA GLU A 52 -17.24 -23.51 -2.24
C GLU A 52 -18.61 -22.93 -2.64
N LEU A 53 -18.93 -21.73 -2.13
CA LEU A 53 -20.16 -21.03 -2.46
C LEU A 53 -20.23 -20.64 -3.95
N ARG A 54 -19.10 -20.26 -4.54
CA ARG A 54 -19.02 -19.99 -5.99
C ARG A 54 -19.15 -21.27 -6.82
N GLN A 55 -18.60 -22.39 -6.37
CA GLN A 55 -18.79 -23.69 -7.02
C GLN A 55 -20.26 -24.11 -7.00
N LYS A 56 -20.99 -23.81 -5.91
CA LYS A 56 -22.44 -24.01 -5.79
C LYS A 56 -23.28 -23.00 -6.60
N GLY A 57 -22.66 -22.09 -7.34
CA GLY A 57 -23.34 -21.14 -8.24
C GLY A 57 -23.76 -19.82 -7.60
N THR A 58 -23.40 -19.55 -6.34
CA THR A 58 -23.74 -18.27 -5.71
C THR A 58 -22.80 -17.14 -6.16
N TYR A 59 -23.38 -15.98 -6.47
CA TYR A 59 -22.61 -14.80 -6.86
C TYR A 59 -22.13 -14.02 -5.62
N LEU A 60 -20.83 -14.05 -5.37
CA LEU A 60 -20.20 -13.28 -4.31
C LEU A 60 -19.49 -12.05 -4.86
N ALA A 61 -20.08 -10.89 -4.63
CA ALA A 61 -19.45 -9.60 -4.88
C ALA A 61 -18.23 -9.42 -3.96
N SER A 62 -17.18 -8.83 -4.50
CA SER A 62 -15.97 -8.47 -3.77
C SER A 62 -15.59 -7.04 -4.11
N TRP A 63 -15.27 -6.25 -3.10
CA TRP A 63 -14.91 -4.86 -3.27
C TRP A 63 -13.41 -4.65 -3.11
N VAL A 64 -12.95 -3.51 -3.59
CA VAL A 64 -11.54 -3.12 -3.56
C VAL A 64 -11.35 -2.10 -2.45
N ASP A 65 -10.63 -2.49 -1.41
CA ASP A 65 -10.30 -1.64 -0.28
C ASP A 65 -8.89 -1.04 -0.48
N THR A 66 -8.81 0.28 -0.53
CA THR A 66 -7.55 1.02 -0.70
C THR A 66 -7.21 1.77 0.58
N LYS A 67 -6.15 1.32 1.26
CA LYS A 67 -5.66 1.94 2.49
C LYS A 67 -4.37 2.69 2.26
N TYR A 68 -4.22 3.81 2.97
CA TYR A 68 -3.00 4.59 3.00
C TYR A 68 -2.34 4.46 4.38
N TYR A 69 -1.04 4.19 4.37
CA TYR A 69 -0.24 4.06 5.58
C TYR A 69 0.89 5.09 5.61
N CYS A 70 1.19 5.61 6.80
CA CYS A 70 2.44 6.34 7.04
C CYS A 70 3.63 5.36 7.00
N VAL A 71 4.85 5.89 6.83
CA VAL A 71 6.06 5.05 6.71
C VAL A 71 6.29 4.22 7.98
N SER A 72 6.03 4.79 9.16
CA SER A 72 6.21 4.10 10.45
C SER A 72 5.26 2.92 10.60
N CYS A 73 3.95 3.12 10.39
CA CYS A 73 2.97 2.02 10.43
C CYS A 73 3.23 0.97 9.35
N ALA A 74 3.71 1.37 8.17
CA ALA A 74 4.04 0.44 7.11
C ALA A 74 5.25 -0.46 7.45
N VAL A 75 6.23 0.06 8.20
CA VAL A 75 7.36 -0.74 8.68
C VAL A 75 6.94 -1.65 9.83
N HIS A 76 6.20 -1.11 10.81
CA HIS A 76 5.74 -1.89 11.97
C HIS A 76 4.87 -3.08 11.56
N ARG A 77 4.00 -2.91 10.56
CA ARG A 77 3.13 -3.99 10.04
C ARG A 77 3.80 -4.90 9.00
N GLY A 78 5.09 -4.69 8.70
CA GLY A 78 5.81 -5.48 7.71
C GLY A 78 5.38 -5.27 6.26
N ILE A 79 4.56 -4.26 5.95
CA ILE A 79 4.15 -3.90 4.58
C ILE A 79 5.38 -3.47 3.77
N VAL A 80 6.32 -2.78 4.40
CA VAL A 80 7.59 -2.35 3.82
C VAL A 80 8.74 -2.81 4.70
N LYS A 81 9.72 -3.51 4.11
CA LYS A 81 10.93 -3.96 4.79
C LYS A 81 12.13 -3.07 4.46
N VAL A 82 13.11 -3.06 5.36
CA VAL A 82 14.41 -2.41 5.11
C VAL A 82 15.17 -3.25 4.08
N ARG A 83 15.78 -2.58 3.08
CA ARG A 83 16.51 -3.21 1.98
C ARG A 83 17.95 -2.71 1.90
N ALA A 84 18.83 -3.55 1.35
CA ALA A 84 20.22 -3.23 1.04
C ALA A 84 20.34 -2.02 0.08
N ARG A 85 21.53 -1.42 -0.02
CA ARG A 85 21.73 -0.18 -0.80
C ARG A 85 21.34 -0.36 -2.27
N ASP A 86 21.71 -1.49 -2.87
CA ASP A 86 21.54 -1.75 -4.29
C ASP A 86 20.09 -2.14 -4.62
N GLU A 87 19.48 -2.97 -3.78
CA GLU A 87 18.08 -3.38 -3.90
C GLU A 87 17.07 -2.22 -3.73
N ARG A 88 17.47 -1.11 -3.12
CA ARG A 88 16.57 0.07 -2.97
C ARG A 88 16.15 0.64 -4.31
N ARG A 89 16.96 0.48 -5.37
CA ARG A 89 16.65 0.98 -6.71
C ARG A 89 15.63 0.08 -7.42
N MET A 90 15.61 -1.22 -7.12
CA MET A 90 14.64 -2.14 -7.70
C MET A 90 13.22 -1.82 -7.22
N ARG A 91 12.28 -1.83 -8.17
CA ARG A 91 10.85 -1.70 -7.93
C ARG A 91 10.18 -3.06 -8.14
N PRO A 92 10.06 -3.90 -7.09
CA PRO A 92 9.35 -5.16 -7.22
C PRO A 92 7.89 -4.91 -7.56
N ARG A 93 7.41 -5.51 -8.65
CA ARG A 93 5.98 -5.58 -8.94
C ARG A 93 5.37 -6.60 -7.96
N ARG A 94 4.42 -6.17 -7.13
CA ARG A 94 3.62 -7.13 -6.36
C ARG A 94 2.77 -7.91 -7.37
N ARG A 95 2.96 -9.23 -7.44
CA ARG A 95 2.01 -10.12 -8.10
C ARG A 95 0.74 -10.09 -7.25
N PHE A 96 -0.39 -9.74 -7.86
CA PHE A 96 -1.70 -9.78 -7.23
C PHE A 96 -2.13 -11.23 -7.06
#